data_AF-A0A378TF64-F1
#
_entry.id   AF-A0A378TF64-F1
#
_cell.length_a   1.000
_cell.length_b   1.000
_cell.length_c   1.000
_cell.angle_alpha   90.00
_cell.angle_beta   90.00
_cell.angle_gamma   90.00
#
_symmetry.space_group_name_H-M   'P 1'
#
loop_
_entity.id
_entity.type
_entity.pdbx_description
1 polymer ?
#
loop_
_entity_poly.entity_id
_entity_poly.type
_entity_poly.pdbx_seq_one_letter_code
_entity_poly.pdbx_strand_id
1 'polypeptide(L)'
;MPPRDAAERLTFATWAIVTGKSPGGIFNELPQLDADTAAKLAQRLSERAEGTITAEDVTSAPNIEALATTVREFLEAGELDGFVRTLRKAESDDQVPVYVFHAAGGSTVVYEPLLNRLPASTPMIGLERVEGTIEERAAVYVPKLLELNGDKPFILAGWSLGGALSYACAIGLKEAGADVRFVGLIDCVRPGVPIDTSTEGTRARWDRYAKFAEKTFNVQIPEIPYEELEKLDDAGQVEFVLNAVKDSGVQIPGGIIEHQRTSYLDQRALDVAEIKNYDGHVTLYMADRYHDDAITFEPAYATRQPDGGWGEYVSDLEVVNIGGEHIQAIDEPYIAKVGAHMSQAINQIQANQGK
;
A
#
# COMPACT_ATOMS: atom_id res chain seq x y z
N MET A 1 -16.90 -2.33 -4.74
CA MET A 1 -15.44 -2.18 -4.62
C MET A 1 -15.07 -1.92 -3.16
N PRO A 2 -14.03 -2.59 -2.63
CA PRO A 2 -13.48 -2.33 -1.30
C PRO A 2 -12.69 -1.01 -1.27
N PRO A 3 -12.35 -0.48 -0.08
CA PRO A 3 -11.44 0.66 0.08
C PRO A 3 -10.06 0.40 -0.51
N ARG A 4 -9.49 1.41 -1.16
CA ARG A 4 -8.26 1.30 -1.96
C ARG A 4 -7.06 1.91 -1.23
N ASP A 5 -7.25 3.07 -0.62
CA ASP A 5 -6.20 3.83 0.07
C ASP A 5 -6.51 4.04 1.57
N ALA A 6 -5.59 4.70 2.28
CA ALA A 6 -5.71 4.96 3.71
C ALA A 6 -6.94 5.83 4.06
N ALA A 7 -7.24 6.85 3.24
CA ALA A 7 -8.35 7.76 3.47
C ALA A 7 -9.70 7.03 3.31
N GLU A 8 -9.84 6.21 2.27
CA GLU A 8 -11.03 5.39 2.05
C GLU A 8 -11.21 4.35 3.16
N ARG A 9 -10.13 3.71 3.62
CA ARG A 9 -10.18 2.76 4.74
C ARG A 9 -10.66 3.42 6.01
N LEU A 10 -10.07 4.56 6.38
CA LEU A 10 -10.46 5.34 7.54
C LEU A 10 -11.93 5.76 7.46
N THR A 11 -12.35 6.26 6.29
CA THR A 11 -13.72 6.72 6.05
C THR A 11 -14.72 5.58 6.14
N PHE A 12 -14.44 4.46 5.46
CA PHE A 12 -15.28 3.26 5.45
C PHE A 12 -15.42 2.65 6.85
N ALA A 13 -14.31 2.51 7.57
CA ALA A 13 -14.32 1.95 8.92
C ALA A 13 -15.07 2.86 9.90
N THR A 14 -14.83 4.18 9.84
CA THR A 14 -15.52 5.14 10.72
C THR A 14 -17.02 5.15 10.44
N TRP A 15 -17.43 5.07 9.18
CA TRP A 15 -18.83 4.89 8.80
C TRP A 15 -19.45 3.66 9.45
N ALA A 16 -18.82 2.49 9.28
CA ALA A 16 -19.33 1.25 9.83
C ALA A 16 -19.43 1.29 11.37
N ILE A 17 -18.45 1.90 12.04
CA ILE A 17 -18.43 2.00 13.50
C ILE A 17 -19.52 2.94 14.03
N VAL A 18 -19.71 4.10 13.41
CA VAL A 18 -20.66 5.12 13.90
C VAL A 18 -22.10 4.76 13.56
N THR A 19 -22.35 4.25 12.35
CA THR A 19 -23.71 3.90 11.90
C THR A 19 -24.13 2.48 12.30
N GLY A 20 -23.18 1.64 12.71
CA GLY A 20 -23.39 0.22 12.97
C GLY A 20 -23.68 -0.62 11.72
N LYS A 21 -23.51 -0.05 10.51
CA LYS A 21 -23.79 -0.71 9.23
C LYS A 21 -22.66 -0.51 8.24
N SER A 22 -22.29 -1.59 7.55
CA SER A 22 -21.36 -1.47 6.43
C SER A 22 -21.97 -0.60 5.32
N PRO A 23 -21.20 0.33 4.72
CA PRO A 23 -21.63 1.04 3.52
C PRO A 23 -21.64 0.12 2.28
N GLY A 24 -21.14 -1.11 2.42
CA GLY A 24 -21.04 -2.09 1.34
C GLY A 24 -19.78 -1.86 0.51
N GLY A 25 -19.85 -0.96 -0.47
CA GLY A 25 -18.73 -0.59 -1.33
C GLY A 25 -18.51 0.93 -1.37
N ILE A 26 -17.31 1.37 -1.75
CA ILE A 26 -16.94 2.79 -1.68
C ILE A 26 -17.76 3.70 -2.60
N PHE A 27 -18.36 3.15 -3.67
CA PHE A 27 -19.21 3.87 -4.61
C PHE A 27 -20.72 3.72 -4.34
N ASN A 28 -21.10 2.97 -3.29
CA ASN A 28 -22.51 2.82 -2.96
C ASN A 28 -23.07 4.14 -2.41
N GLU A 29 -24.30 4.46 -2.81
CA GLU A 29 -25.01 5.62 -2.29
C GLU A 29 -25.22 5.48 -0.77
N LEU A 30 -24.85 6.52 -0.03
CA LEU A 30 -24.97 6.53 1.42
C LEU A 30 -26.38 6.96 1.85
N PRO A 31 -26.96 6.30 2.86
CA PRO A 31 -28.22 6.75 3.43
C PRO A 31 -28.05 8.10 4.12
N GLN A 32 -29.11 8.91 4.09
CA GLN A 32 -29.17 10.16 4.83
C GLN A 32 -29.00 9.91 6.32
N LEU A 33 -28.10 10.67 6.94
CA LEU A 33 -27.83 10.62 8.38
C LEU A 33 -28.59 11.73 9.11
N ASP A 34 -28.99 11.47 10.36
CA ASP A 34 -29.38 12.54 11.26
C ASP A 34 -28.18 13.39 11.71
N ALA A 35 -28.46 14.59 12.21
CA ALA A 35 -27.44 15.57 12.59
C ALA A 35 -26.46 15.04 13.65
N ASP A 36 -26.95 14.26 14.63
CA ASP A 36 -26.12 13.73 15.70
C ASP A 36 -25.14 12.67 15.19
N THR A 37 -25.60 11.80 14.28
CA THR A 37 -24.79 10.75 13.67
C THR A 37 -23.76 11.35 12.72
N ALA A 38 -24.16 12.34 11.91
CA ALA A 38 -23.24 13.07 11.04
C ALA A 38 -22.16 13.80 11.85
N ALA A 39 -22.52 14.48 12.94
CA ALA A 39 -21.58 15.16 13.81
C ALA A 39 -20.59 14.20 14.48
N LYS A 40 -21.05 13.03 14.95
CA LYS A 40 -20.18 11.99 15.52
C LYS A 40 -19.19 11.43 14.48
N LEU A 41 -19.65 11.24 13.25
CA LEU A 41 -18.80 10.75 12.16
C LEU A 41 -17.74 11.79 11.80
N ALA A 42 -18.16 13.04 11.59
CA ALA A 42 -17.30 14.18 11.32
C ALA A 42 -16.22 14.38 12.41
N GLN A 43 -16.62 14.30 13.69
CA GLN A 43 -15.70 14.39 14.81
C GLN A 43 -14.64 13.28 14.78
N ARG A 44 -15.06 12.02 14.62
CA ARG A 44 -14.11 10.89 14.59
C ARG A 44 -13.17 10.95 13.41
N LEU A 45 -13.66 11.33 12.24
CA LEU A 45 -12.81 11.52 11.07
C LEU A 45 -11.82 12.67 11.30
N SER A 46 -12.27 13.78 11.89
CA SER A 46 -11.41 14.92 12.20
C SER A 46 -10.27 14.54 13.14
N GLU A 47 -10.58 13.81 14.22
CA GLU A 47 -9.60 13.31 15.18
C GLU A 47 -8.59 12.36 14.52
N ARG A 48 -9.04 11.53 13.59
CA ARG A 48 -8.21 10.51 12.94
C ARG A 48 -7.37 11.03 11.79
N ALA A 49 -7.88 12.00 11.03
CA ALA A 49 -7.19 12.64 9.93
C ALA A 49 -6.33 13.84 10.38
N GLU A 50 -6.36 14.16 11.68
CA GLU A 50 -5.69 15.33 12.28
C GLU A 50 -6.06 16.65 11.57
N GLY A 51 -7.34 16.78 11.18
CA GLY A 51 -7.85 17.89 10.39
C GLY A 51 -9.33 18.15 10.59
N THR A 52 -9.89 19.18 9.96
CA THR A 52 -11.30 19.56 10.18
C THR A 52 -12.21 18.97 9.11
N ILE A 53 -12.99 17.97 9.48
CA ILE A 53 -14.03 17.37 8.65
C ILE A 53 -15.38 17.72 9.29
N THR A 54 -16.26 18.38 8.54
CA THR A 54 -17.51 18.92 9.07
C THR A 54 -18.67 17.96 8.87
N ALA A 55 -19.77 18.16 9.61
CA ALA A 55 -21.01 17.42 9.38
C ALA A 55 -21.61 17.72 7.99
N GLU A 56 -21.32 18.89 7.42
CA GLU A 56 -21.71 19.25 6.05
C GLU A 56 -20.94 18.41 5.03
N ASP A 57 -19.63 18.23 5.19
CA ASP A 57 -18.83 17.34 4.33
C ASP A 57 -19.40 15.91 4.36
N VAL A 58 -19.76 15.42 5.55
CA VAL A 58 -20.36 14.08 5.73
C VAL A 58 -21.70 13.94 5.03
N THR A 59 -22.60 14.92 5.21
CA THR A 59 -23.98 14.85 4.69
C THR A 59 -24.09 15.18 3.21
N SER A 60 -23.15 15.93 2.67
CA SER A 60 -23.09 16.29 1.24
C SER A 60 -22.41 15.22 0.39
N ALA A 61 -21.57 14.36 0.97
CA ALA A 61 -20.90 13.30 0.26
C ALA A 61 -21.88 12.19 -0.18
N PRO A 62 -21.99 11.88 -1.49
CA PRO A 62 -22.91 10.85 -1.97
C PRO A 62 -22.47 9.42 -1.64
N ASN A 63 -21.16 9.21 -1.44
CA ASN A 63 -20.56 7.90 -1.19
C ASN A 63 -19.25 8.04 -0.38
N ILE A 64 -18.68 6.90 0.04
CA ILE A 64 -17.45 6.87 0.84
C ILE A 64 -16.27 7.45 0.07
N GLU A 65 -16.17 7.19 -1.23
CA GLU A 65 -15.08 7.71 -2.06
C GLU A 65 -15.06 9.25 -2.11
N ALA A 66 -16.24 9.86 -2.24
CA ALA A 66 -16.38 11.32 -2.21
C ALA A 66 -16.01 11.90 -0.85
N LEU A 67 -16.49 11.32 0.26
CA LEU A 67 -16.12 11.77 1.61
C LEU A 67 -14.62 11.57 1.89
N ALA A 68 -14.07 10.46 1.42
CA ALA A 68 -12.65 10.14 1.56
C ALA A 68 -11.76 11.14 0.85
N THR A 69 -12.25 11.84 -0.18
CA THR A 69 -11.49 12.92 -0.84
C THR A 69 -11.20 14.06 0.14
N THR A 70 -12.20 14.52 0.89
CA THR A 70 -12.01 15.53 1.95
C THR A 70 -11.11 15.00 3.06
N VAL A 71 -11.29 13.74 3.47
CA VAL A 71 -10.46 13.11 4.51
C VAL A 71 -9.00 13.05 4.09
N ARG A 72 -8.73 12.72 2.82
CA ARG A 72 -7.39 12.58 2.24
C ARG A 72 -6.58 13.87 2.31
N GLU A 73 -7.23 15.02 2.08
CA GLU A 73 -6.57 16.33 2.15
C GLU A 73 -5.90 16.58 3.50
N PHE A 74 -6.52 16.13 4.59
CA PHE A 74 -5.97 16.26 5.93
C PHE A 74 -5.04 15.10 6.30
N LEU A 75 -5.46 13.88 6.01
CA LEU A 75 -4.73 12.68 6.38
C LEU A 75 -3.32 12.64 5.76
N GLU A 76 -3.15 13.20 4.56
CA GLU A 76 -1.86 13.23 3.86
C GLU A 76 -1.07 14.54 4.03
N ALA A 77 -1.61 15.54 4.75
CA ALA A 77 -0.98 16.85 4.96
C ALA A 77 0.19 16.87 5.97
N GLY A 78 0.54 15.73 6.56
CA GLY A 78 1.63 15.62 7.53
C GLY A 78 3.01 16.06 7.00
N GLU A 79 4.01 16.05 7.89
CA GLU A 79 5.36 16.53 7.58
C GLU A 79 6.03 15.70 6.46
N LEU A 80 6.13 16.30 5.28
CA LEU A 80 6.73 15.72 4.07
C LEU A 80 7.89 16.60 3.59
N ASP A 81 9.10 16.05 3.58
CA ASP A 81 10.30 16.67 3.00
C ASP A 81 10.77 15.85 1.79
N GLY A 82 10.49 16.36 0.59
CA GLY A 82 10.66 15.60 -0.64
C GLY A 82 9.76 14.36 -0.65
N PHE A 83 10.36 13.16 -0.66
CA PHE A 83 9.67 11.88 -0.55
C PHE A 83 9.76 11.26 0.85
N VAL A 84 10.20 12.02 1.86
CA VAL A 84 10.34 11.53 3.24
C VAL A 84 9.22 12.07 4.11
N ARG A 85 8.38 11.19 4.64
CA ARG A 85 7.31 11.52 5.58
C ARG A 85 7.69 11.14 6.99
N THR A 86 7.50 12.04 7.95
CA THR A 86 7.63 11.67 9.37
C THR A 86 6.27 11.25 9.93
N LEU A 87 6.11 9.97 10.28
CA LEU A 87 4.88 9.44 10.89
C LEU A 87 4.92 9.54 12.42
N ARG A 88 6.09 9.27 13.02
CA ARG A 88 6.37 9.57 14.43
C ARG A 88 7.81 10.02 14.58
N LYS A 89 8.00 11.20 15.19
CA LYS A 89 9.32 11.77 15.47
C LYS A 89 10.07 10.95 16.51
N ALA A 90 11.39 10.95 16.40
CA ALA A 90 12.24 10.49 17.49
C ALA A 90 12.22 11.51 18.63
N GLU A 91 12.16 11.02 19.85
CA GLU A 91 12.28 11.78 21.09
C GLU A 91 13.75 11.96 21.49
N SER A 92 14.63 11.07 21.02
CA SER A 92 16.07 11.10 21.26
C SER A 92 16.87 10.42 20.14
N ASP A 93 18.14 10.79 19.99
CA ASP A 93 18.98 10.35 18.87
C ASP A 93 19.31 8.84 18.90
N ASP A 94 19.25 8.22 20.08
CA ASP A 94 19.51 6.80 20.31
C ASP A 94 18.35 5.88 19.89
N GLN A 95 17.17 6.42 19.61
CA GLN A 95 16.04 5.62 19.15
C GLN A 95 16.26 5.13 17.71
N VAL A 96 16.12 3.82 17.51
CA VAL A 96 16.17 3.18 16.18
C VAL A 96 14.83 3.40 15.46
N PRO A 97 14.81 4.12 14.32
CA PRO A 97 13.60 4.31 13.55
C PRO A 97 13.21 3.05 12.78
N VAL A 98 11.90 2.88 12.56
CA VAL A 98 11.37 1.95 11.56
C VAL A 98 11.11 2.73 10.28
N TYR A 99 11.74 2.30 9.18
CA TYR A 99 11.48 2.87 7.86
C TYR A 99 10.42 2.05 7.14
N VAL A 100 9.37 2.74 6.68
CA VAL A 100 8.27 2.13 5.93
C VAL A 100 8.14 2.72 4.53
N PHE A 101 7.69 1.93 3.57
CA PHE A 101 7.65 2.33 2.16
C PHE A 101 6.21 2.32 1.65
N HIS A 102 5.85 3.29 0.81
CA HIS A 102 4.49 3.42 0.31
C HIS A 102 3.98 2.11 -0.34
N ALA A 103 2.69 1.83 -0.16
CA ALA A 103 2.03 0.70 -0.84
C ALA A 103 1.59 1.10 -2.25
N ALA A 104 1.09 0.12 -3.03
CA ALA A 104 0.53 0.39 -4.34
C ALA A 104 -0.66 1.36 -4.23
N GLY A 105 -0.66 2.42 -5.04
CA GLY A 105 -1.77 3.38 -5.11
C GLY A 105 -2.00 4.27 -3.87
N GLY A 106 -1.15 4.20 -2.83
CA GLY A 106 -1.33 4.96 -1.58
C GLY A 106 -0.04 5.52 -1.01
N SER A 107 -0.17 6.28 0.08
CA SER A 107 0.94 6.87 0.85
C SER A 107 1.35 6.03 2.05
N THR A 108 2.42 6.42 2.74
CA THR A 108 2.88 5.74 3.96
C THR A 108 1.98 5.93 5.17
N VAL A 109 0.95 6.78 5.09
CA VAL A 109 -0.02 6.95 6.18
C VAL A 109 -0.80 5.65 6.47
N VAL A 110 -0.83 4.71 5.50
CA VAL A 110 -1.43 3.38 5.68
C VAL A 110 -0.83 2.57 6.85
N TYR A 111 0.38 2.92 7.33
CA TYR A 111 1.03 2.24 8.45
C TYR A 111 0.59 2.75 9.83
N GLU A 112 -0.33 3.70 9.93
CA GLU A 112 -0.82 4.20 11.22
C GLU A 112 -1.33 3.08 12.17
N PRO A 113 -2.09 2.06 11.70
CA PRO A 113 -2.48 0.95 12.56
C PRO A 113 -1.28 0.16 13.12
N LEU A 114 -0.24 -0.03 12.31
CA LEU A 114 1.01 -0.66 12.77
C LEU A 114 1.70 0.21 13.81
N LEU A 115 1.86 1.50 13.52
CA LEU A 115 2.50 2.48 14.41
C LEU A 115 1.85 2.51 15.80
N ASN A 116 0.53 2.33 15.87
CA ASN A 116 -0.24 2.24 17.12
C ASN A 116 -0.04 0.92 17.88
N ARG A 117 0.54 -0.11 17.24
CA ARG A 117 0.85 -1.41 17.85
C ARG A 117 2.32 -1.58 18.23
N LEU A 118 3.19 -0.68 17.78
CA LEU A 118 4.61 -0.63 18.16
C LEU A 118 4.80 0.06 19.53
N PRO A 119 5.98 -0.07 20.18
CA PRO A 119 6.29 0.71 21.37
C PRO A 119 6.05 2.21 21.12
N ALA A 120 5.50 2.90 22.13
CA ALA A 120 5.11 4.31 21.99
C ALA A 120 6.28 5.23 21.58
N SER A 121 7.50 4.85 21.97
CA SER A 121 8.74 5.56 21.68
C SER A 121 9.39 5.18 20.35
N THR A 122 8.82 4.27 19.55
CA THR A 122 9.41 3.86 18.26
C THR A 122 9.18 4.94 17.21
N PRO A 123 10.24 5.60 16.71
CA PRO A 123 10.12 6.55 15.60
C PRO A 123 9.77 5.79 14.31
N MET A 124 8.98 6.41 13.44
CA MET A 124 8.62 5.83 12.15
C MET A 124 8.70 6.87 11.05
N ILE A 125 9.45 6.53 10.00
CA ILE A 125 9.70 7.39 8.85
C ILE A 125 9.24 6.67 7.58
N GLY A 126 8.40 7.33 6.81
CA GLY A 126 7.86 6.86 5.55
C GLY A 126 8.65 7.34 4.34
N LEU A 127 8.82 6.46 3.36
CA LEU A 127 9.38 6.76 2.04
C LEU A 127 8.22 6.72 1.03
N GLU A 128 7.83 7.90 0.58
CA GLU A 128 6.79 8.13 -0.41
C GLU A 128 7.27 7.87 -1.82
N ARG A 129 6.31 7.84 -2.74
CA ARG A 129 6.50 7.49 -4.15
C ARG A 129 7.56 8.33 -4.85
N VAL A 130 8.47 7.63 -5.52
CA VAL A 130 9.20 8.11 -6.69
C VAL A 130 8.92 7.19 -7.89
N GLU A 131 9.16 7.67 -9.09
CA GLU A 131 8.88 6.93 -10.33
C GLU A 131 10.03 5.97 -10.70
N GLY A 132 9.73 4.99 -11.55
CA GLY A 132 10.70 4.00 -12.04
C GLY A 132 10.40 2.57 -11.59
N THR A 133 11.32 1.64 -11.88
CA THR A 133 11.28 0.25 -11.39
C THR A 133 11.55 0.18 -9.88
N ILE A 134 11.39 -1.00 -9.28
CA ILE A 134 11.71 -1.22 -7.86
C ILE A 134 13.18 -0.86 -7.57
N GLU A 135 14.09 -1.25 -8.45
CA GLU A 135 15.53 -1.02 -8.34
C GLU A 135 15.88 0.46 -8.51
N GLU A 136 15.27 1.15 -9.48
CA GLU A 136 15.45 2.59 -9.68
C GLU A 136 14.96 3.40 -8.48
N ARG A 137 13.78 3.04 -7.94
CA ARG A 137 13.25 3.67 -6.72
C ARG A 137 14.14 3.42 -5.51
N ALA A 138 14.60 2.17 -5.32
CA ALA A 138 15.54 1.85 -4.25
C ALA A 138 16.86 2.64 -4.37
N ALA A 139 17.39 2.83 -5.58
CA ALA A 139 18.58 3.63 -5.82
C ALA A 139 18.40 5.12 -5.44
N VAL A 140 17.16 5.64 -5.49
CA VAL A 140 16.83 6.98 -4.99
C VAL A 140 16.66 6.99 -3.47
N TYR A 141 16.05 5.96 -2.89
CA TYR A 141 15.78 5.89 -1.45
C TYR A 141 17.04 5.63 -0.61
N VAL A 142 17.93 4.75 -1.05
CA VAL A 142 19.10 4.29 -0.27
C VAL A 142 20.01 5.44 0.17
N PRO A 143 20.42 6.40 -0.68
CA PRO A 143 21.21 7.54 -0.23
C PRO A 143 20.53 8.36 0.87
N LYS A 144 19.21 8.57 0.75
CA LYS A 144 18.44 9.32 1.76
C LYS A 144 18.28 8.52 3.05
N LEU A 145 18.10 7.20 2.97
CA LEU A 145 18.09 6.31 4.14
C LEU A 145 19.40 6.37 4.91
N LEU A 146 20.55 6.34 4.21
CA LEU A 146 21.88 6.48 4.82
C LEU A 146 22.06 7.84 5.50
N GLU A 147 21.62 8.93 4.85
CA GLU A 147 21.64 10.29 5.42
C GLU A 147 20.81 10.38 6.71
N LEU A 148 19.60 9.83 6.72
CA LEU A 148 18.66 9.95 7.84
C LEU A 148 19.02 9.06 9.02
N ASN A 149 19.57 7.87 8.78
CA ASN A 149 19.77 6.89 9.84
C ASN A 149 21.09 7.09 10.60
N GLY A 150 22.08 7.72 9.96
CA GLY A 150 23.44 7.80 10.50
C GLY A 150 24.01 6.40 10.73
N ASP A 151 24.65 6.19 11.90
CA ASP A 151 25.30 4.92 12.26
C ASP A 151 24.35 3.91 12.95
N LYS A 152 23.04 4.18 12.98
CA LYS A 152 22.06 3.27 13.58
C LYS A 152 21.84 2.03 12.71
N PRO A 153 21.39 0.89 13.28
CA PRO A 153 20.94 -0.23 12.49
C PRO A 153 19.64 0.13 11.77
N PHE A 154 19.41 -0.47 10.61
CA PHE A 154 18.19 -0.32 9.83
C PHE A 154 17.16 -1.38 10.22
N ILE A 155 15.94 -0.90 10.48
CA ILE A 155 14.72 -1.70 10.51
C ILE A 155 13.83 -1.19 9.37
N LEU A 156 13.60 -2.05 8.38
CA LEU A 156 12.81 -1.73 7.20
C LEU A 156 11.55 -2.59 7.20
N ALA A 157 10.42 -2.04 6.76
CA ALA A 157 9.22 -2.84 6.56
C ALA A 157 8.34 -2.24 5.46
N GLY A 158 7.49 -3.05 4.87
CA GLY A 158 6.42 -2.52 4.06
C GLY A 158 5.38 -3.56 3.67
N TRP A 159 4.20 -3.05 3.32
CA TRP A 159 3.06 -3.83 2.88
C TRP A 159 2.99 -3.86 1.36
N SER A 160 2.79 -5.05 0.80
CA SER A 160 2.65 -5.26 -0.64
C SER A 160 3.88 -4.70 -1.40
N LEU A 161 3.69 -3.77 -2.34
CA LEU A 161 4.76 -3.01 -3.00
C LEU A 161 5.80 -2.46 -2.01
N GLY A 162 5.37 -1.93 -0.87
CA GLY A 162 6.27 -1.40 0.15
C GLY A 162 7.22 -2.47 0.70
N GLY A 163 6.78 -3.73 0.73
CA GLY A 163 7.62 -4.88 1.08
C GLY A 163 8.74 -5.09 0.07
N ALA A 164 8.42 -5.08 -1.22
CA ALA A 164 9.43 -5.19 -2.29
C ALA A 164 10.42 -4.01 -2.29
N LEU A 165 9.94 -2.79 -2.07
CA LEU A 165 10.79 -1.60 -1.92
C LEU A 165 11.70 -1.72 -0.70
N SER A 166 11.17 -2.19 0.44
CA SER A 166 11.96 -2.41 1.66
C SER A 166 13.07 -3.44 1.44
N TYR A 167 12.77 -4.52 0.71
CA TYR A 167 13.73 -5.58 0.38
C TYR A 167 14.83 -5.07 -0.57
N ALA A 168 14.45 -4.35 -1.63
CA ALA A 168 15.41 -3.77 -2.56
C ALA A 168 16.31 -2.73 -1.87
N CYS A 169 15.76 -1.91 -0.98
CA CYS A 169 16.54 -0.99 -0.15
C CYS A 169 17.46 -1.73 0.82
N ALA A 170 17.02 -2.85 1.41
CA ALA A 170 17.85 -3.67 2.30
C ALA A 170 19.10 -4.18 1.58
N ILE A 171 18.96 -4.63 0.33
CA ILE A 171 20.09 -5.05 -0.50
C ILE A 171 21.02 -3.88 -0.76
N GLY A 172 20.51 -2.75 -1.26
CA GLY A 172 21.35 -1.58 -1.56
C GLY A 172 22.05 -1.01 -0.32
N LEU A 173 21.38 -0.99 0.83
CA LEU A 173 21.97 -0.61 2.12
C LEU A 173 23.09 -1.56 2.53
N LYS A 174 22.88 -2.87 2.39
CA LYS A 174 23.90 -3.87 2.71
C LYS A 174 25.10 -3.79 1.78
N GLU A 175 24.89 -3.58 0.48
CA GLU A 175 25.95 -3.31 -0.51
C GLU A 175 26.74 -2.03 -0.16
N ALA A 176 26.09 -1.03 0.43
CA ALA A 176 26.73 0.18 0.95
C ALA A 176 27.43 -0.02 2.31
N GLY A 177 27.41 -1.23 2.88
CA GLY A 177 28.04 -1.55 4.16
C GLY A 177 27.22 -1.16 5.40
N ALA A 178 25.95 -0.82 5.24
CA ALA A 178 25.07 -0.47 6.35
C ALA A 178 24.58 -1.71 7.13
N ASP A 179 24.29 -1.50 8.41
CA ASP A 179 23.84 -2.53 9.32
C ASP A 179 22.32 -2.74 9.23
N VAL A 180 21.86 -3.63 8.36
CA VAL A 180 20.43 -3.97 8.23
C VAL A 180 20.08 -5.15 9.15
N ARG A 181 19.25 -4.90 10.15
CA ARG A 181 18.93 -5.89 11.20
C ARG A 181 17.58 -6.57 11.03
N PHE A 182 16.66 -5.96 10.31
CA PHE A 182 15.31 -6.48 10.14
C PHE A 182 14.67 -5.96 8.86
N VAL A 183 14.06 -6.87 8.08
CA VAL A 183 13.22 -6.55 6.93
C VAL A 183 11.86 -7.22 7.09
N GLY A 184 10.80 -6.43 7.24
CA GLY A 184 9.43 -6.91 7.40
C GLY A 184 8.62 -6.84 6.10
N LEU A 185 8.31 -7.99 5.51
CA LEU A 185 7.44 -8.11 4.34
C LEU A 185 6.00 -8.34 4.80
N ILE A 186 5.18 -7.29 4.86
CA ILE A 186 3.77 -7.40 5.22
C ILE A 186 2.99 -7.83 3.97
N ASP A 187 2.62 -9.10 3.92
CA ASP A 187 1.93 -9.76 2.81
C ASP A 187 2.47 -9.45 1.40
N CYS A 188 3.79 -9.25 1.27
CA CYS A 188 4.46 -9.13 -0.01
C CYS A 188 4.74 -10.54 -0.55
N VAL A 189 3.70 -11.32 -0.85
CA VAL A 189 3.81 -12.69 -1.35
C VAL A 189 4.04 -12.68 -2.86
N ARG A 190 4.97 -13.49 -3.35
CA ARG A 190 5.21 -13.64 -4.80
C ARG A 190 4.07 -14.42 -5.45
N PRO A 191 3.79 -14.19 -6.75
CA PRO A 191 2.78 -14.95 -7.48
C PRO A 191 3.12 -16.44 -7.46
N GLY A 192 2.10 -17.29 -7.29
CA GLY A 192 2.27 -18.74 -7.16
C GLY A 192 2.73 -19.44 -8.44
N VAL A 193 2.53 -18.79 -9.59
CA VAL A 193 3.07 -19.15 -10.90
C VAL A 193 3.66 -17.90 -11.58
N PRO A 194 4.60 -18.04 -12.53
CA PRO A 194 5.12 -16.90 -13.27
C PRO A 194 4.02 -16.11 -13.97
N ILE A 195 4.10 -14.79 -13.91
CA ILE A 195 3.20 -13.90 -14.64
C ILE A 195 3.56 -13.94 -16.13
N ASP A 196 2.55 -14.13 -16.98
CA ASP A 196 2.73 -14.11 -18.43
C ASP A 196 2.92 -12.66 -18.92
N THR A 197 4.16 -12.34 -19.28
CA THR A 197 4.57 -11.04 -19.83
C THR A 197 4.61 -11.02 -21.37
N SER A 198 4.12 -12.08 -22.03
CA SER A 198 4.00 -12.11 -23.48
C SER A 198 2.92 -11.15 -23.98
N THR A 199 2.88 -10.94 -25.30
CA THR A 199 1.80 -10.24 -25.97
C THR A 199 0.44 -10.85 -25.64
N GLU A 200 0.32 -12.18 -25.64
CA GLU A 200 -0.93 -12.88 -25.31
C GLU A 200 -1.35 -12.63 -23.85
N GLY A 201 -0.40 -12.71 -22.92
CA GLY A 201 -0.63 -12.39 -21.51
C GLY A 201 -1.10 -10.95 -21.29
N THR A 202 -0.51 -10.00 -22.03
CA THR A 202 -0.88 -8.58 -22.00
C THR A 202 -2.30 -8.36 -22.50
N ARG A 203 -2.68 -8.95 -23.66
CA ARG A 203 -4.06 -8.91 -24.16
C ARG A 203 -5.05 -9.49 -23.16
N ALA A 204 -4.73 -10.67 -22.62
CA ALA A 204 -5.57 -11.34 -21.64
C ALA A 204 -5.74 -10.51 -20.36
N ARG A 205 -4.72 -9.72 -19.95
CA ARG A 205 -4.83 -8.79 -18.82
C ARG A 205 -5.79 -7.65 -19.13
N TRP A 206 -5.67 -7.01 -20.30
CA TRP A 206 -6.59 -5.97 -20.72
C TRP A 206 -8.03 -6.45 -20.88
N ASP A 207 -8.25 -7.70 -21.31
CA ASP A 207 -9.58 -8.34 -21.31
C ASP A 207 -10.20 -8.39 -19.92
N ARG A 208 -9.40 -8.72 -18.90
CA ARG A 208 -9.86 -8.81 -17.51
C ARG A 208 -10.20 -7.42 -16.97
N TYR A 209 -9.38 -6.42 -17.27
CA TYR A 209 -9.67 -5.03 -16.92
C TYR A 209 -10.94 -4.51 -17.58
N ALA A 210 -11.13 -4.75 -18.89
CA ALA A 210 -12.33 -4.34 -19.60
C ALA A 210 -13.59 -5.00 -19.02
N LYS A 211 -13.58 -6.33 -18.83
CA LYS A 211 -14.71 -7.05 -18.21
C LYS A 211 -15.03 -6.55 -16.80
N PHE A 212 -14.00 -6.23 -16.01
CA PHE A 212 -14.19 -5.65 -14.69
C PHE A 212 -14.85 -4.26 -14.78
N ALA A 213 -14.40 -3.41 -15.69
CA ALA A 213 -14.95 -2.07 -15.89
C ALA A 213 -16.42 -2.13 -16.36
N GLU A 214 -16.74 -3.00 -17.33
CA GLU A 214 -18.11 -3.21 -17.80
C GLU A 214 -19.04 -3.62 -16.66
N LYS A 215 -18.62 -4.60 -15.84
CA LYS A 215 -19.40 -5.08 -14.70
C LYS A 215 -19.55 -4.02 -13.61
N THR A 216 -18.48 -3.29 -13.29
CA THR A 216 -18.42 -2.40 -12.13
C THR A 216 -19.10 -1.06 -12.39
N PHE A 217 -18.92 -0.51 -13.59
CA PHE A 217 -19.45 0.80 -13.96
C PHE A 217 -20.69 0.70 -14.85
N ASN A 218 -21.15 -0.51 -15.20
CA ASN A 218 -22.29 -0.76 -16.08
C ASN A 218 -22.15 -0.02 -17.42
N VAL A 219 -20.95 -0.07 -17.99
CA VAL A 219 -20.59 0.53 -19.28
C VAL A 219 -20.32 -0.55 -20.32
N GLN A 220 -20.36 -0.20 -21.60
CA GLN A 220 -19.84 -1.04 -22.68
C GLN A 220 -18.45 -0.53 -23.05
N ILE A 221 -17.45 -1.41 -23.04
CA ILE A 221 -16.10 -1.05 -23.46
C ILE A 221 -15.99 -1.31 -24.97
N PRO A 222 -15.56 -0.33 -25.78
CA PRO A 222 -15.35 -0.54 -27.21
C PRO A 222 -14.22 -1.56 -27.44
N GLU A 223 -14.05 -1.99 -28.70
CA GLU A 223 -12.95 -2.89 -29.07
C GLU A 223 -11.60 -2.35 -28.58
N ILE A 224 -10.86 -3.18 -27.83
CA ILE A 224 -9.56 -2.80 -27.27
C ILE A 224 -8.54 -2.74 -28.42
N PRO A 225 -7.83 -1.62 -28.62
CA PRO A 225 -6.85 -1.49 -29.69
C PRO A 225 -5.52 -2.15 -29.30
N TYR A 226 -5.50 -3.49 -29.23
CA TYR A 226 -4.32 -4.25 -28.79
C TYR A 226 -3.07 -3.96 -29.61
N GLU A 227 -3.21 -3.77 -30.93
CA GLU A 227 -2.07 -3.46 -31.80
C GLU A 227 -1.36 -2.15 -31.41
N GLU A 228 -2.08 -1.18 -30.85
CA GLU A 228 -1.47 0.05 -30.35
C GLU A 228 -0.91 -0.12 -28.95
N LEU A 229 -1.62 -0.83 -28.07
CA LEU A 229 -1.15 -1.12 -26.71
C LEU A 229 0.16 -1.92 -26.70
N GLU A 230 0.33 -2.86 -27.64
CA GLU A 230 1.53 -3.70 -27.76
C GLU A 230 2.80 -2.94 -28.10
N LYS A 231 2.68 -1.74 -28.67
CA LYS A 231 3.82 -0.88 -29.00
C LYS A 231 4.30 -0.07 -27.81
N LEU A 232 3.56 -0.10 -26.70
CA LEU A 232 3.76 0.74 -25.53
C LEU A 232 4.25 -0.10 -24.35
N ASP A 233 5.05 0.51 -23.50
CA ASP A 233 5.36 -0.04 -22.17
C ASP A 233 4.15 0.11 -21.23
N ASP A 234 4.25 -0.43 -20.01
CA ASP A 234 3.16 -0.40 -19.03
C ASP A 234 2.64 1.04 -18.76
N ALA A 235 3.54 2.04 -18.77
CA ALA A 235 3.21 3.46 -18.61
C ALA A 235 2.42 4.02 -19.80
N GLY A 236 2.90 3.78 -21.02
CA GLY A 236 2.19 4.19 -22.24
C GLY A 236 0.85 3.49 -22.39
N GLN A 237 0.74 2.21 -22.02
CA GLN A 237 -0.52 1.48 -22.09
C GLN A 237 -1.59 2.06 -21.16
N VAL A 238 -1.26 2.32 -19.89
CA VAL A 238 -2.23 2.91 -18.96
C VAL A 238 -2.60 4.33 -19.37
N GLU A 239 -1.66 5.14 -19.84
CA GLU A 239 -1.94 6.48 -20.35
C GLU A 239 -2.86 6.44 -21.58
N PHE A 240 -2.61 5.53 -22.51
CA PHE A 240 -3.45 5.32 -23.68
C PHE A 240 -4.89 5.02 -23.29
N VAL A 241 -5.10 4.10 -22.34
CA VAL A 241 -6.44 3.73 -21.86
C VAL A 241 -7.12 4.88 -21.12
N LEU A 242 -6.39 5.60 -20.27
CA LEU A 242 -6.95 6.75 -19.55
C LEU A 242 -7.37 7.89 -20.49
N ASN A 243 -6.59 8.15 -21.55
CA ASN A 243 -6.96 9.11 -22.58
C ASN A 243 -8.21 8.66 -23.36
N ALA A 244 -8.30 7.38 -23.74
CA ALA A 244 -9.50 6.86 -24.39
C ALA A 244 -10.76 6.98 -23.53
N VAL A 245 -10.64 6.72 -22.21
CA VAL A 245 -11.75 6.90 -21.26
C VAL A 245 -12.16 8.38 -21.16
N LYS A 246 -11.20 9.30 -21.11
CA LYS A 246 -11.48 10.75 -21.10
C LYS A 246 -12.22 11.20 -22.37
N ASP A 247 -11.80 10.71 -23.53
CA ASP A 247 -12.40 11.04 -24.82
C ASP A 247 -13.82 10.45 -25.00
N SER A 248 -14.15 9.39 -24.27
CA SER A 248 -15.50 8.79 -24.27
C SER A 248 -16.58 9.67 -23.62
N GLY A 249 -16.19 10.78 -22.96
CA GLY A 249 -17.09 11.72 -22.29
C GLY A 249 -17.51 11.30 -20.88
N VAL A 250 -17.05 10.14 -20.38
CA VAL A 250 -17.24 9.72 -18.98
C VAL A 250 -16.48 10.68 -18.07
N GLN A 251 -17.22 11.35 -17.17
CA GLN A 251 -16.62 12.22 -16.16
C GLN A 251 -16.06 11.38 -15.01
N ILE A 252 -14.76 11.11 -15.03
CA ILE A 252 -14.06 10.49 -13.91
C ILE A 252 -13.26 11.57 -13.17
N PRO A 253 -13.45 11.74 -11.85
CA PRO A 253 -12.63 12.65 -11.06
C PRO A 253 -11.13 12.42 -11.29
N GLY A 254 -10.37 13.50 -11.47
CA GLY A 254 -8.93 13.42 -11.80
C GLY A 254 -8.11 12.65 -10.75
N GLY A 255 -8.47 12.76 -9.46
CA GLY A 255 -7.84 11.99 -8.39
C GLY A 255 -8.04 10.47 -8.52
N ILE A 256 -9.20 10.04 -9.03
CA ILE A 256 -9.44 8.61 -9.31
C ILE A 256 -8.57 8.14 -10.47
N ILE A 257 -8.46 8.94 -11.55
CA ILE A 257 -7.62 8.62 -12.70
C ILE A 257 -6.17 8.42 -12.26
N GLU A 258 -5.64 9.36 -11.48
CA GLU A 258 -4.26 9.31 -11.02
C GLU A 258 -4.01 8.15 -10.04
N HIS A 259 -4.95 7.87 -9.13
CA HIS A 259 -4.89 6.70 -8.27
C HIS A 259 -4.86 5.39 -9.10
N GLN A 260 -5.72 5.27 -10.12
CA GLN A 260 -5.75 4.06 -10.95
C GLN A 260 -4.46 3.90 -11.76
N ARG A 261 -3.93 5.00 -12.31
CA ARG A 261 -2.64 5.02 -13.02
C ARG A 261 -1.52 4.52 -12.12
N THR A 262 -1.36 5.14 -10.95
CA THR A 262 -0.28 4.82 -10.00
C THR A 262 -0.42 3.41 -9.44
N SER A 263 -1.64 2.98 -9.09
CA SER A 263 -1.90 1.61 -8.61
C SER A 263 -1.56 0.56 -9.68
N TYR A 264 -1.89 0.81 -10.95
CA TYR A 264 -1.54 -0.11 -12.04
C TYR A 264 -0.02 -0.21 -12.17
N LEU A 265 0.68 0.92 -12.29
CA LEU A 265 2.13 0.93 -12.50
C LEU A 265 2.91 0.34 -11.33
N ASP A 266 2.45 0.56 -10.11
CA ASP A 266 3.03 -0.09 -8.93
C ASP A 266 2.87 -1.60 -8.95
N GLN A 267 1.66 -2.08 -9.24
CA GLN A 267 1.41 -3.50 -9.31
C GLN A 267 2.26 -4.14 -10.41
N ARG A 268 2.38 -3.46 -11.57
CA ARG A 268 3.24 -3.90 -12.67
C ARG A 268 4.71 -3.92 -12.28
N ALA A 269 5.21 -2.89 -11.62
CA ALA A 269 6.58 -2.85 -11.11
C ALA A 269 6.86 -4.01 -10.14
N LEU A 270 5.91 -4.35 -9.26
CA LEU A 270 6.02 -5.51 -8.37
C LEU A 270 6.04 -6.84 -9.15
N ASP A 271 5.14 -6.98 -10.12
CA ASP A 271 4.96 -8.21 -10.90
C ASP A 271 6.20 -8.59 -11.73
N VAL A 272 6.97 -7.60 -12.18
CA VAL A 272 8.16 -7.80 -13.04
C VAL A 272 9.48 -7.55 -12.33
N ALA A 273 9.44 -7.29 -11.01
CA ALA A 273 10.64 -7.01 -10.22
C ALA A 273 11.64 -8.17 -10.28
N GLU A 274 12.93 -7.84 -10.45
CA GLU A 274 13.98 -8.84 -10.42
C GLU A 274 14.41 -9.07 -8.96
N ILE A 275 14.13 -10.27 -8.45
CA ILE A 275 14.45 -10.59 -7.05
C ILE A 275 15.90 -11.04 -6.95
N LYS A 276 16.71 -10.25 -6.25
CA LYS A 276 18.08 -10.60 -5.89
C LYS A 276 18.13 -11.39 -4.59
N ASN A 277 19.18 -12.20 -4.43
CA ASN A 277 19.43 -12.91 -3.17
C ASN A 277 19.79 -11.94 -2.05
N TYR A 278 19.31 -12.24 -0.85
CA TYR A 278 19.59 -11.48 0.36
C TYR A 278 19.88 -12.42 1.53
N ASP A 279 20.97 -12.15 2.22
CA ASP A 279 21.50 -12.95 3.33
C ASP A 279 21.28 -12.29 4.71
N GLY A 280 20.47 -11.22 4.77
CA GLY A 280 19.98 -10.66 6.03
C GLY A 280 18.68 -11.30 6.49
N HIS A 281 18.27 -10.98 7.73
CA HIS A 281 17.05 -11.51 8.33
C HIS A 281 15.80 -10.85 7.73
N VAL A 282 14.86 -11.67 7.26
CA VAL A 282 13.57 -11.23 6.69
C VAL A 282 12.43 -11.96 7.38
N THR A 283 11.41 -11.22 7.81
CA THR A 283 10.14 -11.79 8.28
C THR A 283 9.04 -11.52 7.24
N LEU A 284 8.43 -12.57 6.71
CA LEU A 284 7.20 -12.50 5.92
C LEU A 284 5.98 -12.65 6.84
N TYR A 285 5.16 -11.61 6.92
CA TYR A 285 3.85 -11.66 7.56
C TYR A 285 2.80 -12.05 6.52
N MET A 286 2.42 -13.33 6.47
CA MET A 286 1.63 -13.89 5.38
C MET A 286 0.14 -13.96 5.74
N ALA A 287 -0.69 -13.31 4.93
CA ALA A 287 -2.14 -13.46 4.93
C ALA A 287 -2.55 -14.77 4.23
N ASP A 288 -3.79 -15.20 4.41
CA ASP A 288 -4.26 -16.50 3.91
C ASP A 288 -4.38 -16.51 2.38
N ARG A 289 -4.76 -15.38 1.77
CA ARG A 289 -5.02 -15.27 0.32
C ARG A 289 -5.05 -13.82 -0.18
N TYR A 290 -5.02 -13.65 -1.50
CA TYR A 290 -5.46 -12.42 -2.14
C TYR A 290 -7.00 -12.34 -2.23
N HIS A 291 -7.53 -11.13 -2.28
CA HIS A 291 -8.96 -10.88 -2.49
C HIS A 291 -9.35 -11.16 -3.96
N ASP A 292 -10.63 -11.43 -4.21
CA ASP A 292 -11.11 -11.95 -5.50
C ASP A 292 -10.82 -11.03 -6.69
N ASP A 293 -10.89 -9.70 -6.50
CA ASP A 293 -10.62 -8.73 -7.57
C ASP A 293 -9.15 -8.79 -8.01
N ALA A 294 -8.19 -8.83 -7.07
CA ALA A 294 -6.77 -9.00 -7.39
C ALA A 294 -6.50 -10.31 -8.17
N ILE A 295 -7.13 -11.42 -7.76
CA ILE A 295 -7.01 -12.70 -8.48
C ILE A 295 -7.66 -12.63 -9.86
N THR A 296 -8.75 -11.87 -10.01
CA THR A 296 -9.39 -11.65 -11.30
C THR A 296 -8.47 -10.84 -12.23
N PHE A 297 -7.79 -9.82 -11.72
CA PHE A 297 -6.86 -9.04 -12.55
C PHE A 297 -5.59 -9.81 -12.89
N GLU A 298 -5.05 -10.57 -11.94
CA GLU A 298 -3.84 -11.37 -12.16
C GLU A 298 -3.98 -12.76 -11.49
N PRO A 299 -4.48 -13.77 -12.25
CA PRO A 299 -4.72 -15.13 -11.74
C PRO A 299 -3.50 -15.82 -11.17
N ALA A 300 -2.29 -15.36 -11.48
CA ALA A 300 -1.05 -15.87 -10.91
C ALA A 300 -1.01 -15.79 -9.37
N TYR A 301 -1.76 -14.86 -8.77
CA TYR A 301 -1.90 -14.70 -7.32
C TYR A 301 -2.97 -15.60 -6.67
N ALA A 302 -3.63 -16.47 -7.45
CA ALA A 302 -4.64 -17.41 -6.92
C ALA A 302 -4.05 -18.48 -5.99
N THR A 303 -2.75 -18.73 -6.08
CA THR A 303 -2.03 -19.71 -5.25
C THR A 303 -0.84 -19.04 -4.57
N ARG A 304 -0.45 -19.58 -3.42
CA ARG A 304 0.66 -19.07 -2.60
C ARG A 304 1.54 -20.22 -2.16
N GLN A 305 2.86 -20.04 -2.23
CA GLN A 305 3.80 -20.98 -1.66
C GLN A 305 3.85 -20.80 -0.12
N PRO A 306 4.17 -21.86 0.65
CA PRO A 306 4.24 -21.76 2.12
C PRO A 306 5.23 -20.74 2.66
N ASP A 307 6.26 -20.42 1.87
CA ASP A 307 7.30 -19.42 2.14
C ASP A 307 7.05 -18.08 1.42
N GLY A 308 5.85 -17.90 0.86
CA GLY A 308 5.49 -16.76 0.02
C GLY A 308 6.31 -16.62 -1.26
N GLY A 309 7.05 -17.65 -1.66
CA GLY A 309 7.95 -17.64 -2.82
C GLY A 309 9.31 -17.00 -2.57
N TRP A 310 9.65 -16.68 -1.32
CA TRP A 310 10.90 -16.00 -0.95
C TRP A 310 12.05 -16.94 -0.58
N GLY A 311 11.77 -18.21 -0.25
CA GLY A 311 12.78 -19.13 0.29
C GLY A 311 13.93 -19.45 -0.66
N GLU A 312 13.77 -19.20 -1.96
CA GLU A 312 14.85 -19.31 -2.95
C GLU A 312 15.87 -18.16 -2.85
N TYR A 313 15.44 -16.97 -2.41
CA TYR A 313 16.25 -15.75 -2.44
C TYR A 313 16.76 -15.32 -1.06
N VAL A 314 16.07 -15.75 0.00
CA VAL A 314 16.34 -15.31 1.37
C VAL A 314 16.90 -16.45 2.19
N SER A 315 18.14 -16.31 2.68
CA SER A 315 18.76 -17.38 3.47
C SER A 315 18.27 -17.48 4.91
N ASP A 316 17.79 -16.37 5.48
CA ASP A 316 17.21 -16.29 6.83
C ASP A 316 15.79 -15.72 6.75
N LEU A 317 14.85 -16.58 6.35
CA LEU A 317 13.43 -16.27 6.18
C LEU A 317 12.62 -16.83 7.34
N GLU A 318 11.93 -15.95 8.05
CA GLU A 318 10.88 -16.30 9.00
C GLU A 318 9.51 -16.04 8.37
N VAL A 319 8.56 -16.97 8.52
CA VAL A 319 7.17 -16.81 8.04
C VAL A 319 6.22 -16.79 9.22
N VAL A 320 5.48 -15.69 9.37
CA VAL A 320 4.47 -15.48 10.40
C VAL A 320 3.09 -15.40 9.74
N ASN A 321 2.27 -16.44 9.91
CA ASN A 321 0.91 -16.45 9.37
C ASN A 321 0.00 -15.53 10.20
N ILE A 322 -0.47 -14.44 9.57
CA ILE A 322 -1.32 -13.43 10.23
C ILE A 322 -2.81 -13.72 10.03
N GLY A 323 -3.17 -14.40 8.95
CA GLY A 323 -4.56 -14.67 8.58
C GLY A 323 -5.19 -13.54 7.77
N GLY A 324 -6.41 -13.76 7.27
CA GLY A 324 -7.17 -12.76 6.52
C GLY A 324 -6.76 -12.65 5.06
N GLU A 325 -7.24 -11.62 4.37
CA GLU A 325 -6.87 -11.36 2.98
C GLU A 325 -5.78 -10.30 2.87
N HIS A 326 -5.05 -10.28 1.74
CA HIS A 326 -4.00 -9.31 1.43
C HIS A 326 -4.38 -7.87 1.77
N ILE A 327 -5.60 -7.48 1.38
CA ILE A 327 -6.10 -6.11 1.55
C ILE A 327 -6.37 -5.76 3.02
N GLN A 328 -6.55 -6.76 3.87
CA GLN A 328 -6.84 -6.61 5.30
C GLN A 328 -5.57 -6.76 6.17
N ALA A 329 -4.45 -7.20 5.61
CA ALA A 329 -3.22 -7.48 6.34
C ALA A 329 -2.70 -6.26 7.13
N ILE A 330 -2.96 -5.05 6.62
CA ILE A 330 -2.56 -3.78 7.24
C ILE A 330 -3.59 -3.24 8.26
N ASP A 331 -4.75 -3.89 8.37
CA ASP A 331 -5.84 -3.46 9.23
C ASP A 331 -5.98 -4.36 10.48
N GLU A 332 -6.74 -3.86 11.46
CA GLU A 332 -7.18 -4.67 12.59
C GLU A 332 -8.15 -5.79 12.15
N PRO A 333 -8.10 -6.99 12.77
CA PRO A 333 -7.22 -7.37 13.88
C PRO A 333 -5.85 -7.93 13.44
N TYR A 334 -5.59 -8.06 12.14
CA TYR A 334 -4.43 -8.79 11.60
C TYR A 334 -3.11 -8.06 11.87
N ILE A 335 -3.12 -6.74 11.73
CA ILE A 335 -1.95 -5.87 11.99
C ILE A 335 -1.47 -5.96 13.45
N ALA A 336 -2.32 -6.37 14.39
CA ALA A 336 -1.93 -6.56 15.78
C ALA A 336 -0.90 -7.70 15.95
N LYS A 337 -0.97 -8.76 15.14
CA LYS A 337 0.03 -9.84 15.14
C LYS A 337 1.37 -9.36 14.62
N VAL A 338 1.35 -8.57 13.53
CA VAL A 338 2.55 -7.94 12.96
C VAL A 338 3.19 -7.01 13.99
N GLY A 339 2.41 -6.12 14.60
CA GLY A 339 2.90 -5.17 15.61
C GLY A 339 3.47 -5.87 16.84
N ALA A 340 2.83 -6.92 17.35
CA ALA A 340 3.33 -7.69 18.48
C ALA A 340 4.68 -8.37 18.18
N HIS A 341 4.81 -8.98 17.00
CA HIS A 341 6.04 -9.64 16.58
C HIS A 341 7.17 -8.63 16.32
N MET A 342 6.90 -7.59 15.52
CA MET A 342 7.87 -6.54 15.20
C MET A 342 8.34 -5.78 16.44
N SER A 343 7.47 -5.58 17.43
CA SER A 343 7.85 -4.99 18.72
C SER A 343 8.92 -5.80 19.45
N GLN A 344 8.87 -7.15 19.38
CA GLN A 344 9.88 -8.00 19.98
C GLN A 344 11.24 -7.80 19.30
N ALA A 345 11.26 -7.77 17.95
CA ALA A 345 12.46 -7.51 17.17
C ALA A 345 13.05 -6.12 17.46
N ILE A 346 12.22 -5.06 17.46
CA ILE A 346 12.64 -3.69 17.77
C ILE A 346 13.28 -3.62 19.16
N ASN A 347 12.63 -4.19 20.18
CA ASN A 347 13.16 -4.19 21.54
C ASN A 347 14.51 -4.91 21.65
N GLN A 348 14.67 -6.03 20.93
CA GLN A 348 15.93 -6.77 20.91
C GLN A 348 17.05 -5.98 20.21
N ILE A 349 16.75 -5.32 19.09
CA ILE A 349 17.71 -4.49 18.34
C ILE A 349 18.14 -3.29 19.18
N GLN A 350 17.19 -2.57 19.78
CA GLN A 350 17.46 -1.42 20.66
C GLN A 350 18.31 -1.82 21.88
N ALA A 351 18.01 -2.96 22.51
CA ALA A 351 18.78 -3.43 23.67
C ALA A 351 20.24 -3.82 23.33
N ASN A 352 20.51 -4.19 22.08
CA ASN A 352 21.85 -4.55 21.62
C ASN A 352 22.69 -3.34 21.19
N GLN A 353 22.12 -2.14 21.02
CA GLN A 353 22.89 -0.91 20.79
C GLN A 353 23.59 -0.39 22.05
N GLY A 354 23.03 -0.69 23.24
CA GLY A 354 23.58 -0.25 24.53
C GLY A 354 24.71 -1.12 25.08
N LYS A 355 25.18 -2.12 24.31
CA LYS A 355 26.29 -3.01 24.64
C LYS A 355 27.44 -2.76 23.68
#